data_AF-A0A930BQS9-F1
#
_entry.id   AF-A0A930BQS9-F1
#
_cell.length_a   1.000
_cell.length_b   1.000
_cell.length_c   1.000
_cell.angle_alpha   90.00
_cell.angle_beta   90.00
_cell.angle_gamma   90.00
#
_symmetry.space_group_name_H-M   'P 1'
#
loop_
_entity.id
_entity.type
_entity.pdbx_description
1 polymer ?
#
loop_
_entity_poly.entity_id
_entity_poly.type
_entity_poly.pdbx_seq_one_letter_code
_entity_poly.pdbx_strand_id
1 'polypeptide(L)'
;MTTSLIQDAQARQEALEINSFIVEAPAGAGKTELLTQRFLRLLAVVENPEEVMALTFTNKASTEMRDRILGSLERTAAGIVPSEPHKRQTFDLAQEVLKRDAACHWNLLGHPGRLRITTLDALCANLARQMPYLSRFGSQPPVCAEPDIHYATAAQRTLEMVDDGTADADVVAQALSFMDNHAGRLESLLVSMLSRRDQWVHHASRIESGALRPEVEAGFAALIERDLARVADLLDSAR
;
A
#
# COMPACT_ATOMS: atom_id res chain seq x y z
N MET A 1 -34.00 -14.41 8.49
CA MET A 1 -33.31 -13.12 8.76
C MET A 1 -32.59 -13.09 10.10
N THR A 2 -33.12 -13.72 11.15
CA THR A 2 -32.50 -13.77 12.49
C THR A 2 -31.17 -14.52 12.55
N THR A 3 -30.99 -15.63 11.83
CA THR A 3 -29.74 -16.42 11.84
C THR A 3 -28.53 -15.66 11.28
N SER A 4 -28.73 -14.87 10.23
CA SER A 4 -27.67 -14.05 9.62
C SER A 4 -27.25 -12.88 10.52
N LEU A 5 -28.18 -12.27 11.26
CA LEU A 5 -27.86 -11.23 12.24
C LEU A 5 -27.10 -11.78 13.45
N ILE A 6 -27.43 -12.99 13.90
CA ILE A 6 -26.70 -13.68 14.98
C ILE A 6 -25.27 -14.02 14.53
N GLN A 7 -25.11 -14.49 13.29
CA GLN A 7 -23.79 -14.76 12.72
C GLN A 7 -22.94 -13.48 12.58
N ASP A 8 -23.53 -12.35 12.16
CA ASP A 8 -22.82 -11.06 12.09
C ASP A 8 -22.38 -10.59 13.49
N ALA A 9 -23.26 -10.67 14.49
CA ALA A 9 -22.94 -10.29 15.85
C ALA A 9 -21.80 -11.16 16.44
N GLN A 10 -21.83 -12.47 16.18
CA GLN A 10 -20.77 -13.37 16.60
C GLN A 10 -19.45 -13.06 15.89
N ALA A 11 -19.46 -12.87 14.58
CA ALA A 11 -18.26 -12.52 13.81
C ALA A 11 -17.63 -11.20 14.28
N ARG A 12 -18.46 -10.21 14.66
CA ARG A 12 -17.98 -8.95 15.26
C ARG A 12 -17.32 -9.17 16.61
N GLN A 13 -17.90 -10.03 17.46
CA GLN A 13 -17.31 -10.35 18.76
C GLN A 13 -15.97 -11.07 18.60
N GLU A 14 -15.90 -12.05 17.70
CA GLU A 14 -14.65 -12.74 17.35
C GLU A 14 -13.61 -11.75 16.81
N ALA A 15 -14.02 -10.81 15.95
CA ALA A 15 -13.15 -9.75 15.45
C ALA A 15 -12.69 -8.73 16.53
N LEU A 16 -13.15 -8.82 17.78
CA LEU A 16 -12.58 -8.06 18.91
C LEU A 16 -11.58 -8.89 19.72
N GLU A 17 -11.47 -10.19 19.49
CA GLU A 17 -10.46 -11.03 20.14
C GLU A 17 -9.05 -10.69 19.65
N ILE A 18 -8.04 -10.99 20.49
CA ILE A 18 -6.64 -10.58 20.28
C ILE A 18 -5.96 -11.37 19.13
N ASN A 19 -6.56 -12.48 18.70
CA ASN A 19 -6.03 -13.33 17.62
C ASN A 19 -6.10 -12.64 16.25
N SER A 20 -5.44 -13.21 15.23
CA SER A 20 -5.51 -12.70 13.86
C SER A 20 -6.88 -12.94 13.21
N PHE A 21 -7.43 -11.92 12.56
CA PHE A 21 -8.71 -11.99 11.83
C PHE A 21 -8.64 -11.25 10.51
N ILE A 22 -9.44 -11.73 9.55
CA ILE A 22 -9.74 -11.04 8.30
C ILE A 22 -11.23 -10.67 8.35
N VAL A 23 -11.53 -9.39 8.17
CA VAL A 23 -12.90 -8.89 8.16
C VAL A 23 -13.26 -8.49 6.73
N GLU A 24 -14.14 -9.27 6.13
CA GLU A 24 -14.79 -8.90 4.87
C GLU A 24 -16.18 -8.35 5.15
N ALA A 25 -16.48 -7.16 4.63
CA ALA A 25 -17.81 -6.57 4.78
C ALA A 25 -18.11 -5.64 3.58
N PRO A 26 -19.39 -5.39 3.25
CA PRO A 26 -19.74 -4.42 2.23
C PRO A 26 -19.53 -2.97 2.71
N ALA A 27 -19.66 -2.01 1.79
CA ALA A 27 -19.68 -0.58 2.14
C ALA A 27 -20.83 -0.29 3.10
N GLY A 28 -20.60 0.59 4.09
CA GLY A 28 -21.62 0.96 5.09
C GLY A 28 -21.84 -0.05 6.21
N ALA A 29 -21.19 -1.22 6.21
CA ALA A 29 -21.35 -2.26 7.23
C ALA A 29 -20.69 -1.95 8.60
N GLY A 30 -20.20 -0.73 8.81
CA GLY A 30 -19.58 -0.32 10.08
C GLY A 30 -18.16 -0.86 10.31
N LYS A 31 -17.39 -1.18 9.26
CA LYS A 31 -15.99 -1.65 9.37
C LYS A 31 -15.11 -0.72 10.20
N THR A 32 -15.27 0.59 10.00
CA THR A 32 -14.50 1.61 10.71
C THR A 32 -14.81 1.63 12.21
N GLU A 33 -16.08 1.40 12.58
CA GLU A 33 -16.48 1.31 14.00
C GLU A 33 -15.89 0.04 14.63
N LEU A 34 -15.98 -1.10 13.95
CA LEU A 34 -15.37 -2.34 14.41
C LEU A 34 -13.85 -2.21 14.58
N LEU A 35 -13.16 -1.56 13.63
CA LEU A 35 -11.73 -1.30 13.73
C LEU A 35 -11.39 -0.38 14.92
N THR A 36 -12.22 0.62 15.19
CA THR A 36 -12.10 1.51 16.36
C THR A 36 -12.24 0.72 17.66
N GLN A 37 -13.28 -0.11 17.76
CA GLN A 37 -13.51 -0.98 18.91
C GLN A 37 -12.35 -1.96 19.11
N ARG A 38 -11.87 -2.59 18.04
CA ARG A 38 -10.72 -3.50 18.10
C ARG A 38 -9.46 -2.79 18.59
N PHE A 39 -9.20 -1.57 18.13
CA PHE A 39 -8.07 -0.77 18.59
C PHE A 39 -8.16 -0.45 20.10
N LEU A 40 -9.32 -0.01 20.58
CA LEU A 40 -9.57 0.22 22.01
C LEU A 40 -9.40 -1.07 22.83
N ARG A 41 -9.91 -2.20 22.31
CA ARG A 41 -9.79 -3.50 22.97
C ARG A 41 -8.34 -3.94 23.14
N LEU A 42 -7.50 -3.74 22.13
CA LEU A 42 -6.06 -4.01 22.20
C LEU A 42 -5.35 -3.05 23.16
N LEU A 43 -5.69 -1.75 23.13
CA LEU A 43 -5.14 -0.78 24.07
C LEU A 43 -5.42 -1.16 25.54
N ALA A 44 -6.56 -1.78 25.83
CA ALA A 44 -6.91 -2.17 27.19
C ALA A 44 -6.03 -3.30 27.78
N VAL A 45 -5.25 -4.00 26.96
CA VAL A 45 -4.47 -5.19 27.40
C VAL A 45 -2.95 -5.03 27.28
N VAL A 46 -2.46 -4.06 26.51
CA VAL A 46 -1.04 -3.80 26.30
C VAL A 46 -0.37 -3.10 27.49
N GLU A 47 0.96 -3.13 27.55
CA GLU A 47 1.74 -2.39 28.56
C GLU A 47 2.05 -0.96 28.09
N ASN A 48 2.24 -0.79 26.78
CA ASN A 48 2.46 0.51 26.16
C ASN A 48 1.51 0.71 24.98
N PRO A 49 0.90 1.91 24.79
CA PRO A 49 0.03 2.18 23.67
C PRO A 49 0.74 2.06 22.31
N GLU A 50 2.06 2.24 22.27
CA GLU A 50 2.89 2.09 21.08
C GLU A 50 2.99 0.65 20.55
N GLU A 51 2.55 -0.35 21.33
CA GLU A 51 2.44 -1.76 20.94
C GLU A 51 1.25 -2.00 19.99
N VAL A 52 0.25 -1.10 19.99
CA VAL A 52 -0.90 -1.17 19.09
C VAL A 52 -0.70 -0.18 17.95
N MET A 53 -0.64 -0.69 16.72
CA MET A 53 -0.52 0.13 15.52
C MET A 53 -1.70 -0.09 14.58
N ALA A 54 -2.28 1.00 14.10
CA ALA A 54 -3.25 0.99 13.01
C ALA A 54 -2.62 1.59 11.75
N LEU A 55 -2.70 0.84 10.64
CA LEU A 55 -2.21 1.25 9.34
C LEU A 55 -3.36 1.59 8.40
N THR A 56 -3.26 2.73 7.72
CA THR A 56 -4.23 3.16 6.70
C THR A 56 -3.57 3.45 5.36
N PHE A 57 -4.36 3.49 4.29
CA PHE A 57 -3.87 3.86 2.96
C PHE A 57 -3.73 5.37 2.77
N THR A 58 -4.50 6.18 3.51
CA THR A 58 -4.50 7.64 3.33
C THR A 58 -4.35 8.37 4.66
N ASN A 59 -3.75 9.57 4.60
CA ASN A 59 -3.62 10.46 5.75
C ASN A 59 -4.99 10.84 6.32
N LYS A 60 -5.99 11.05 5.45
CA LYS A 60 -7.36 11.36 5.87
C LYS A 60 -7.96 10.24 6.72
N ALA A 61 -7.82 8.98 6.31
CA ALA A 61 -8.32 7.84 7.07
C ALA A 61 -7.59 7.69 8.42
N SER A 62 -6.27 7.93 8.45
CA SER A 62 -5.49 7.94 9.70
C SER A 62 -5.99 9.01 10.68
N THR A 63 -6.23 10.24 10.20
CA THR A 63 -6.76 11.33 11.03
C THR A 63 -8.16 11.01 11.52
N GLU A 64 -9.06 10.59 10.63
CA GLU A 64 -10.44 10.25 11.01
C GLU A 64 -10.49 9.14 12.08
N MET A 65 -9.67 8.11 11.93
CA MET A 65 -9.59 7.02 12.92
C MET A 65 -9.05 7.51 14.27
N ARG A 66 -8.03 8.39 14.26
CA ARG A 66 -7.50 9.01 15.48
C ARG A 66 -8.56 9.85 16.20
N ASP A 67 -9.26 10.70 15.47
CA ASP A 67 -10.29 11.58 16.02
C ASP A 67 -11.46 10.78 16.63
N ARG A 68 -11.83 9.66 15.99
CA ARG A 68 -12.86 8.74 16.54
C ARG A 68 -12.43 8.13 17.87
N ILE A 69 -11.20 7.63 17.95
CA ILE A 69 -10.65 7.01 19.17
C ILE A 69 -10.55 8.05 20.28
N LEU A 70 -9.92 9.20 20.00
CA LEU A 70 -9.77 10.28 20.98
C LEU A 70 -11.13 10.80 21.44
N GLY A 71 -12.04 11.10 20.51
CA GLY A 71 -13.38 11.55 20.86
C GLY A 71 -14.18 10.52 21.68
N SER A 72 -13.91 9.21 21.50
CA SER A 72 -14.49 8.18 22.37
C SER A 72 -13.91 8.22 23.78
N LEU A 73 -12.58 8.36 23.92
CA LEU A 73 -11.91 8.47 25.21
C LEU A 73 -12.34 9.74 25.97
N GLU A 74 -12.41 10.88 25.28
CA GLU A 74 -12.84 12.17 25.86
C GLU A 74 -14.28 12.12 26.39
N ARG A 75 -15.23 11.64 25.57
CA ARG A 75 -16.63 11.48 26.01
C ARG A 75 -16.75 10.55 27.21
N THR A 76 -15.94 9.49 27.22
CA THR A 76 -15.92 8.51 28.30
C THR A 76 -15.34 9.12 29.59
N ALA A 77 -14.26 9.89 29.49
CA ALA A 77 -13.68 10.62 30.61
C ALA A 77 -14.64 11.68 31.18
N ALA A 78 -15.48 12.28 30.32
CA ALA A 78 -16.54 13.19 30.72
C ALA A 78 -17.79 12.50 31.31
N GLY A 79 -17.83 11.15 31.36
CA GLY A 79 -18.97 10.39 31.88
C GLY A 79 -20.21 10.42 31.00
N ILE A 80 -20.08 10.78 29.71
CA ILE A 80 -21.20 10.88 28.77
C ILE A 80 -21.54 9.48 28.23
N VAL A 81 -22.51 8.82 28.85
CA VAL A 81 -22.94 7.47 28.47
C VAL A 81 -23.84 7.52 27.22
N PRO A 82 -23.50 6.81 26.13
CA PRO A 82 -24.35 6.73 24.95
C PRO A 82 -25.64 5.93 25.19
N SER A 83 -26.75 6.35 24.59
CA SER A 83 -28.03 5.63 24.61
C SER A 83 -28.09 4.47 23.60
N GLU A 84 -27.32 4.55 22.51
CA GLU A 84 -27.33 3.57 21.42
C GLU A 84 -26.48 2.33 21.77
N PRO A 85 -26.97 1.09 21.55
CA PRO A 85 -26.27 -0.13 21.97
C PRO A 85 -24.86 -0.29 21.39
N HIS A 86 -24.68 -0.01 20.10
CA HIS A 86 -23.38 -0.15 19.43
C HIS A 86 -22.35 0.86 19.95
N LYS A 87 -22.78 2.08 20.31
CA LYS A 87 -21.93 3.08 20.96
C LYS A 87 -21.60 2.73 22.40
N ARG A 88 -22.46 1.94 23.05
CA ARG A 88 -22.24 1.48 24.43
C ARG A 88 -21.06 0.53 24.53
N GLN A 89 -20.93 -0.41 23.58
CA GLN A 89 -19.75 -1.27 23.51
C GLN A 89 -18.45 -0.47 23.33
N THR A 90 -18.46 0.53 22.44
CA THR A 90 -17.29 1.42 22.24
C THR A 90 -16.97 2.22 23.50
N PHE A 91 -17.99 2.70 24.23
CA PHE A 91 -17.83 3.38 25.51
C PHE A 91 -17.26 2.47 26.60
N ASP A 92 -17.76 1.23 26.72
CA ASP A 92 -17.25 0.25 27.70
C ASP A 92 -15.79 -0.08 27.43
N LEU A 93 -15.41 -0.28 26.16
CA LEU A 93 -14.01 -0.48 25.76
C LEU A 93 -13.14 0.75 26.07
N ALA A 94 -13.65 1.96 25.81
CA ALA A 94 -12.96 3.19 26.16
C ALA A 94 -12.77 3.35 27.67
N GLN A 95 -13.72 2.89 28.49
CA GLN A 95 -13.56 2.88 29.95
C GLN A 95 -12.42 1.97 30.38
N GLU A 96 -12.32 0.77 29.80
CA GLU A 96 -11.20 -0.14 30.08
C GLU A 96 -9.85 0.46 29.66
N VAL A 97 -9.80 1.16 28.52
CA VAL A 97 -8.60 1.90 28.10
C VAL A 97 -8.24 2.99 29.10
N LEU A 98 -9.20 3.78 29.61
CA LEU A 98 -8.91 4.83 30.58
C LEU A 98 -8.45 4.27 31.94
N LYS A 99 -8.99 3.12 32.37
CA LYS A 99 -8.49 2.41 33.56
C LYS A 99 -7.04 1.97 33.35
N ARG A 100 -6.73 1.42 32.18
CA ARG A 100 -5.37 0.98 31.82
C ARG A 100 -4.41 2.17 31.69
N ASP A 101 -4.84 3.25 31.06
CA ASP A 101 -4.13 4.53 30.94
C ASP A 101 -3.72 5.08 32.30
N ALA A 102 -4.64 5.07 33.27
CA ALA A 102 -4.36 5.50 34.64
C ALA A 102 -3.40 4.54 35.36
N ALA A 103 -3.59 3.22 35.21
CA ALA A 103 -2.75 2.20 35.86
C ALA A 103 -1.31 2.19 35.34
N CYS A 104 -1.12 2.47 34.05
CA CYS A 104 0.19 2.48 33.39
C CYS A 104 0.74 3.90 33.18
N HIS A 105 0.06 4.93 33.71
CA HIS A 105 0.44 6.34 33.64
C HIS A 105 0.72 6.85 32.22
N TRP A 106 -0.13 6.48 31.25
CA TRP A 106 0.11 6.85 29.86
C TRP A 106 -0.24 8.30 29.53
N ASN A 107 -1.29 8.83 30.16
CA ASN A 107 -1.86 10.16 29.90
C ASN A 107 -2.18 10.38 28.41
N LEU A 108 -2.96 9.47 27.81
CA LEU A 108 -3.31 9.48 26.39
C LEU A 108 -4.06 10.75 25.95
N LEU A 109 -4.92 11.30 26.82
CA LEU A 109 -5.64 12.55 26.54
C LEU A 109 -4.71 13.77 26.52
N GLY A 110 -3.67 13.79 27.36
CA GLY A 110 -2.63 14.82 27.33
C GLY A 110 -1.60 14.61 26.22
N HIS A 111 -1.36 13.36 25.81
CA HIS A 111 -0.37 12.98 24.81
C HIS A 111 -0.97 12.10 23.70
N PRO A 112 -1.89 12.63 22.87
CA PRO A 112 -2.56 11.87 21.82
C PRO A 112 -1.61 11.31 20.76
N GLY A 113 -0.41 11.89 20.62
CA GLY A 113 0.65 11.41 19.71
C GLY A 113 1.16 10.00 20.01
N ARG A 114 0.89 9.46 21.22
CA ARG A 114 1.22 8.08 21.58
C ARG A 114 0.37 7.04 20.84
N LEU A 115 -0.79 7.44 20.31
CA LEU A 115 -1.64 6.58 19.49
C LEU A 115 -1.02 6.41 18.10
N ARG A 116 -0.46 5.22 17.83
CA ARG A 116 0.21 4.89 16.55
C ARG A 116 -0.79 4.56 15.46
N ILE A 117 -1.44 5.58 14.94
CA ILE A 117 -2.34 5.50 13.78
C ILE A 117 -1.68 6.24 12.62
N THR A 118 -1.22 5.51 11.61
CA THR A 118 -0.39 6.10 10.55
C THR A 118 -0.64 5.45 9.20
N THR A 119 -0.10 6.04 8.13
CA THR A 119 -0.17 5.44 6.81
C THR A 119 0.94 4.42 6.60
N LEU A 120 0.74 3.51 5.64
CA LEU A 120 1.78 2.57 5.24
C LEU A 120 3.07 3.31 4.81
N ASP A 121 2.94 4.37 4.01
CA ASP A 121 4.09 5.16 3.56
C ASP A 121 4.83 5.84 4.72
N ALA A 122 4.08 6.40 5.68
CA ALA A 122 4.68 7.03 6.85
C ALA A 122 5.41 6.02 7.74
N LEU A 123 4.89 4.80 7.88
CA LEU A 123 5.59 3.70 8.55
C LEU A 123 6.89 3.36 7.81
N CYS A 124 6.83 3.10 6.50
CA CYS A 124 7.99 2.77 5.68
C CYS A 124 9.06 3.87 5.75
N ALA A 125 8.64 5.13 5.67
CA ALA A 125 9.52 6.29 5.81
C ALA A 125 10.16 6.37 7.21
N ASN A 126 9.43 6.03 8.27
CA ASN A 126 9.96 5.99 9.63
C ASN A 126 11.00 4.86 9.81
N LEU A 127 10.69 3.66 9.31
CA LEU A 127 11.59 2.50 9.37
C LEU A 127 12.89 2.76 8.60
N ALA A 128 12.79 3.31 7.38
CA ALA A 128 13.97 3.67 6.58
C ALA A 128 14.88 4.68 7.29
N ARG A 129 14.28 5.64 8.02
CA ARG A 129 15.01 6.65 8.82
C ARG A 129 15.73 6.05 10.02
N GLN A 130 15.15 5.03 10.65
CA GLN A 130 15.77 4.35 11.79
C GLN A 130 16.96 3.47 11.38
N MET A 131 17.12 3.15 10.09
CA MET A 131 18.19 2.29 9.59
C MET A 131 19.02 2.95 8.47
N PRO A 132 19.72 4.08 8.69
CA PRO A 132 20.43 4.81 7.63
C PRO A 132 21.52 3.99 6.92
N TYR A 133 22.23 3.15 7.68
CA TYR A 133 23.30 2.31 7.15
C TYR A 133 22.77 1.18 6.25
N LEU A 134 21.71 0.49 6.67
CA LEU A 134 21.10 -0.58 5.87
C LEU A 134 20.38 -0.03 4.65
N SER A 135 19.75 1.14 4.79
CA SER A 135 19.01 1.77 3.70
C SER A 135 19.93 2.46 2.67
N ARG A 136 21.22 2.65 2.98
CA ARG A 136 22.23 3.31 2.13
C ARG A 136 21.88 4.73 1.68
N PHE A 137 20.84 5.34 2.27
CA PHE A 137 20.40 6.67 1.88
C PHE A 137 21.28 7.79 2.43
N GLY A 138 22.06 7.53 3.48
CA GLY A 138 22.75 8.60 4.22
C GLY A 138 21.72 9.51 4.91
N SER A 139 21.14 10.43 4.15
CA SER A 139 19.96 11.24 4.52
C SER A 139 18.69 10.73 3.84
N GLN A 140 17.54 10.79 4.52
CA GLN A 140 16.27 10.39 3.93
C GLN A 140 15.95 11.27 2.70
N PRO A 141 15.75 10.68 1.51
CA PRO A 141 15.36 11.44 0.34
C PRO A 141 13.94 12.02 0.56
N PRO A 142 13.68 13.25 0.08
CA PRO A 142 12.34 13.80 0.12
C PRO A 142 11.42 12.99 -0.80
N VAL A 143 10.13 12.95 -0.47
CA VAL A 143 9.12 12.41 -1.37
C VAL A 143 8.95 13.38 -2.53
N CYS A 144 9.20 12.91 -3.75
CA CYS A 144 9.05 13.70 -4.97
C CYS A 144 7.61 13.58 -5.50
N ALA A 145 6.96 14.72 -5.78
CA ALA A 145 5.64 14.76 -6.39
C ALA A 145 5.68 14.61 -7.92
N GLU A 146 6.83 14.87 -8.54
CA GLU A 146 7.05 14.87 -9.98
C GLU A 146 8.12 13.82 -10.35
N PRO A 147 7.79 12.52 -10.31
CA PRO A 147 8.77 11.46 -10.52
C PRO A 147 9.29 11.41 -11.97
N ASP A 148 8.54 11.94 -12.93
CA ASP A 148 8.86 11.86 -14.36
C ASP A 148 10.20 12.51 -14.71
N ILE A 149 10.58 13.58 -14.01
CA ILE A 149 11.88 14.25 -14.18
C ILE A 149 13.02 13.29 -13.83
N HIS A 150 12.85 12.48 -12.79
CA HIS A 150 13.84 11.49 -12.38
C HIS A 150 13.90 10.31 -13.34
N TYR A 151 12.77 9.90 -13.92
CA TYR A 151 12.75 8.87 -14.96
C TYR A 151 13.44 9.35 -16.23
N ALA A 152 13.19 10.59 -16.66
CA ALA A 152 13.87 11.20 -17.80
C ALA A 152 15.39 11.29 -17.57
N THR A 153 15.79 11.76 -16.39
CA THR A 153 17.22 11.80 -16.01
C THR A 153 17.85 10.41 -16.02
N ALA A 154 17.16 9.39 -15.52
CA ALA A 154 17.65 8.02 -15.51
C ALA A 154 17.76 7.45 -16.94
N ALA A 155 16.77 7.71 -17.79
CA ALA A 155 16.76 7.31 -19.20
C ALA A 155 17.90 7.98 -19.96
N GLN A 156 18.08 9.29 -19.81
CA GLN A 156 19.17 10.04 -20.44
C GLN A 156 20.55 9.49 -20.02
N ARG A 157 20.77 9.32 -18.71
CA ARG A 157 22.03 8.74 -18.20
C ARG A 157 22.28 7.33 -18.74
N THR A 158 21.22 6.53 -18.91
CA THR A 158 21.34 5.19 -19.50
C THR A 158 21.80 5.28 -20.95
N LEU A 159 21.28 6.23 -21.73
CA LEU A 159 21.71 6.43 -23.12
C LEU A 159 23.14 6.96 -23.22
N GLU A 160 23.56 7.82 -22.29
CA GLU A 160 24.94 8.33 -22.19
C GLU A 160 25.97 7.21 -21.97
N MET A 161 25.57 6.06 -21.39
CA MET A 161 26.46 4.92 -21.18
C MET A 161 26.98 4.28 -22.47
N VAL A 162 26.40 4.59 -23.64
CA VAL A 162 26.80 4.00 -24.93
C VAL A 162 28.29 4.19 -25.25
N ASP A 163 28.90 5.27 -24.74
CA ASP A 163 30.31 5.61 -24.98
C ASP A 163 31.25 5.13 -23.87
N ASP A 164 30.74 4.46 -22.83
CA ASP A 164 31.54 4.09 -21.64
C ASP A 164 32.43 2.86 -21.85
N GLY A 165 32.27 2.12 -22.96
CA GLY A 165 33.05 0.92 -23.27
C GLY A 165 32.85 -0.24 -22.28
N THR A 166 31.71 -0.25 -21.57
CA THR A 166 31.32 -1.29 -20.60
C THR A 166 30.39 -2.32 -21.22
N ALA A 167 30.13 -3.45 -20.54
CA ALA A 167 29.13 -4.41 -21.00
C ALA A 167 27.71 -3.80 -21.08
N ASP A 168 27.41 -2.84 -20.20
CA ASP A 168 26.14 -2.10 -20.25
C ASP A 168 26.07 -1.18 -21.48
N ALA A 169 27.22 -0.62 -21.90
CA ALA A 169 27.31 0.18 -23.13
C ALA A 169 26.90 -0.65 -24.37
N ASP A 170 27.33 -1.91 -24.45
CA ASP A 170 26.95 -2.82 -25.54
C ASP A 170 25.44 -3.10 -25.56
N VAL A 171 24.82 -3.24 -24.38
CA VAL A 171 23.36 -3.44 -24.26
C VAL A 171 22.60 -2.20 -24.74
N VAL A 172 23.06 -1.01 -24.35
CA VAL A 172 22.46 0.27 -24.78
C VAL A 172 22.64 0.46 -26.28
N ALA A 173 23.81 0.16 -26.84
CA ALA A 173 24.09 0.22 -28.27
C ALA A 173 23.17 -0.74 -29.06
N GLN A 174 22.97 -1.96 -28.58
CA GLN A 174 22.05 -2.92 -29.18
C GLN A 174 20.60 -2.42 -29.16
N ALA A 175 20.15 -1.85 -28.04
CA ALA A 175 18.81 -1.26 -27.92
C ALA A 175 18.62 -0.06 -28.86
N LEU A 176 19.63 0.82 -28.99
CA LEU A 176 19.61 1.93 -29.95
C LEU A 176 19.55 1.43 -31.38
N SER A 177 20.37 0.43 -31.74
CA SER A 177 20.34 -0.17 -33.07
C SER A 177 18.99 -0.79 -33.40
N PHE A 178 18.31 -1.43 -32.43
CA PHE A 178 16.95 -1.95 -32.61
C PHE A 178 15.92 -0.84 -32.84
N MET A 179 16.18 0.36 -32.33
CA MET A 179 15.33 1.54 -32.45
C MET A 179 15.73 2.46 -33.61
N ASP A 180 16.45 1.95 -34.62
CA ASP A 180 16.97 2.71 -35.75
C ASP A 180 17.80 3.94 -35.33
N ASN A 181 18.54 3.82 -34.22
CA ASN A 181 19.31 4.88 -33.57
C ASN A 181 18.49 6.12 -33.16
N HIS A 182 17.18 5.98 -32.97
CA HIS A 182 16.31 7.08 -32.57
C HIS A 182 16.31 7.28 -31.04
N ALA A 183 17.36 7.90 -30.51
CA ALA A 183 17.59 8.09 -29.07
C ALA A 183 16.37 8.67 -28.31
N GLY A 184 15.74 9.73 -28.81
CA GLY A 184 14.58 10.33 -28.12
C GLY A 184 13.34 9.41 -28.05
N ARG A 185 13.21 8.47 -29.01
CA ARG A 185 12.13 7.47 -28.97
C ARG A 185 12.42 6.42 -27.91
N LEU A 186 13.67 5.95 -27.84
CA LEU A 186 14.10 5.01 -26.80
C LEU A 186 14.00 5.64 -25.41
N GLU A 187 14.42 6.91 -25.24
CA GLU A 187 14.26 7.67 -23.99
C GLU A 187 12.79 7.70 -23.54
N SER A 188 11.87 8.08 -24.44
CA SER A 188 10.44 8.14 -24.15
C SER A 188 9.88 6.77 -23.72
N LEU A 189 10.35 5.68 -24.35
CA LEU A 189 9.98 4.32 -23.96
C LEU A 189 10.54 3.94 -22.60
N LEU A 190 11.80 4.29 -22.29
CA LEU A 190 12.42 4.05 -20.99
C LEU A 190 11.70 4.80 -19.88
N VAL A 191 11.33 6.07 -20.10
CA VAL A 191 10.52 6.85 -19.15
C VAL A 191 9.17 6.18 -18.91
N SER A 192 8.47 5.79 -19.98
CA SER A 192 7.19 5.08 -19.85
C SER A 192 7.35 3.74 -19.13
N MET A 193 8.45 3.02 -19.36
CA MET A 193 8.75 1.76 -18.70
C MET A 193 9.01 1.98 -17.20
N LEU A 194 9.85 2.95 -16.84
CA LEU A 194 10.18 3.27 -15.45
C LEU A 194 8.95 3.70 -14.64
N SER A 195 8.01 4.43 -15.25
CA SER A 195 6.74 4.80 -14.60
C SER A 195 5.86 3.61 -14.23
N ARG A 196 6.08 2.44 -14.85
CA ARG A 196 5.33 1.18 -14.63
C ARG A 196 6.22 0.08 -14.08
N ARG A 197 7.27 0.45 -13.36
CA ARG A 197 8.30 -0.48 -12.84
C ARG A 197 7.73 -1.64 -12.05
N ASP A 198 6.72 -1.38 -11.23
CA ASP A 198 6.01 -2.38 -10.44
C ASP A 198 5.43 -3.53 -11.29
N GLN A 199 5.06 -3.26 -12.55
CA GLN A 199 4.46 -4.26 -13.43
C GLN A 199 5.48 -5.24 -14.03
N TRP A 200 6.72 -4.82 -14.24
CA TRP A 200 7.72 -5.63 -14.95
C TRP A 200 8.94 -6.01 -14.12
N VAL A 201 9.21 -5.34 -12.98
CA VAL A 201 10.39 -5.62 -12.16
C VAL A 201 10.43 -7.07 -11.65
N HIS A 202 9.25 -7.67 -11.41
CA HIS A 202 9.13 -9.07 -11.01
C HIS A 202 9.56 -10.05 -12.11
N HIS A 203 9.65 -9.59 -13.36
CA HIS A 203 10.13 -10.37 -14.49
C HIS A 203 11.62 -10.12 -14.79
N ALA A 204 12.29 -9.19 -14.10
CA ALA A 204 13.68 -8.83 -14.38
C ALA A 204 14.65 -10.02 -14.35
N SER A 205 14.51 -10.93 -13.36
CA SER A 205 15.33 -12.15 -13.30
C SER A 205 15.08 -13.10 -14.48
N ARG A 206 13.84 -13.13 -14.99
CA ARG A 206 13.48 -13.92 -16.18
C ARG A 206 14.02 -13.29 -17.45
N ILE A 207 14.11 -11.96 -17.50
CA ILE A 207 14.75 -11.21 -18.59
C ILE A 207 16.25 -11.54 -18.63
N GLU A 208 16.95 -11.46 -17.50
CA GLU A 208 18.38 -11.81 -17.40
C GLU A 208 18.66 -13.25 -17.84
N SER A 209 17.79 -14.20 -17.45
CA SER A 209 17.93 -15.59 -17.87
C SER A 209 17.61 -15.85 -19.36
N GLY A 210 17.12 -14.85 -20.09
CA GLY A 210 16.66 -14.98 -21.49
C GLY A 210 15.33 -15.72 -21.66
N ALA A 211 14.76 -16.27 -20.59
CA ALA A 211 13.53 -17.07 -20.63
C ALA A 211 12.28 -16.28 -21.04
N LEU A 212 12.26 -14.95 -20.82
CA LEU A 212 11.10 -14.13 -21.16
C LEU A 212 10.95 -13.89 -22.67
N ARG A 213 12.07 -13.86 -23.41
CA ARG A 213 12.06 -13.58 -24.86
C ARG A 213 11.18 -14.56 -25.66
N PRO A 214 11.36 -15.90 -25.56
CA PRO A 214 10.54 -16.84 -26.34
C PRO A 214 9.06 -16.79 -25.95
N GLU A 215 8.73 -16.52 -24.68
CA GLU A 215 7.32 -16.38 -24.25
C GLU A 215 6.65 -15.14 -24.84
N VAL A 216 7.35 -14.00 -24.83
CA VAL A 216 6.87 -12.76 -25.42
C VAL A 216 6.75 -12.89 -26.94
N GLU A 217 7.74 -13.48 -27.61
CA GLU A 217 7.70 -13.77 -29.05
C GLU A 217 6.54 -14.70 -29.41
N ALA A 218 6.30 -15.77 -28.63
CA ALA A 218 5.17 -16.66 -28.83
C ALA A 218 3.82 -15.96 -28.63
N GLY A 219 3.71 -15.08 -27.62
CA GLY A 219 2.52 -14.27 -27.39
C GLY A 219 2.22 -13.31 -28.54
N PHE A 220 3.23 -12.62 -29.07
CA PHE A 220 3.09 -11.75 -30.24
C PHE A 220 2.71 -12.54 -31.49
N ALA A 221 3.34 -13.69 -31.73
CA ALA A 221 3.01 -14.57 -32.86
C ALA A 221 1.54 -14.97 -32.82
N ALA A 222 1.04 -15.42 -31.67
CA ALA A 222 -0.36 -15.81 -31.49
C ALA A 222 -1.35 -14.64 -31.73
N LEU A 223 -1.01 -13.42 -31.29
CA LEU A 223 -1.84 -12.24 -31.54
C LEU A 223 -1.88 -11.87 -33.03
N ILE A 224 -0.72 -11.88 -33.69
CA ILE A 224 -0.61 -11.60 -35.12
C ILE A 224 -1.37 -12.67 -35.92
N GLU A 225 -1.19 -13.95 -35.61
CA GLU A 225 -1.90 -15.05 -36.27
C GLU A 225 -3.42 -14.92 -36.12
N ARG A 226 -3.90 -14.59 -34.92
CA ARG A 226 -5.33 -14.34 -34.67
C ARG A 226 -5.87 -13.19 -35.51
N ASP A 227 -5.14 -12.07 -35.55
CA ASP A 227 -5.58 -10.89 -36.27
C ASP A 227 -5.53 -11.11 -37.80
N LEU A 228 -4.51 -11.82 -38.30
CA LEU A 228 -4.41 -12.25 -39.69
C LEU A 228 -5.55 -13.21 -40.08
N ALA A 229 -5.88 -14.19 -39.24
CA ALA A 229 -6.99 -15.10 -39.47
C ALA A 229 -8.33 -14.35 -39.58
N ARG A 230 -8.55 -13.36 -38.70
CA ARG A 230 -9.74 -12.50 -38.76
C ARG A 230 -9.82 -11.70 -40.05
N VAL A 231 -8.70 -11.18 -40.55
CA VAL A 231 -8.65 -10.47 -41.83
C VAL A 231 -8.90 -11.43 -43.01
N ALA A 232 -8.35 -12.64 -42.96
CA ALA A 232 -8.58 -13.66 -43.98
C ALA A 232 -10.07 -14.04 -44.08
N ASP A 233 -10.73 -14.29 -42.94
CA ASP A 233 -12.16 -14.61 -42.90
C ASP A 233 -13.03 -13.49 -43.52
N LEU A 234 -12.66 -12.22 -43.30
CA LEU A 234 -13.36 -11.06 -43.87
C LEU A 234 -13.15 -10.92 -45.39
N LEU A 235 -11.99 -11.32 -45.90
CA LEU A 235 -11.70 -11.31 -47.33
C LEU A 235 -12.39 -12.48 -48.05
N ASP A 236 -12.46 -13.64 -47.41
CA ASP A 236 -13.12 -14.83 -47.97
C ASP A 236 -14.65 -14.73 -47.92
N SER A 237 -15.22 -14.04 -46.93
CA SER A 237 -16.66 -13.76 -46.87
C SER A 237 -17.13 -12.64 -47.81
N ALA A 238 -16.21 -11.93 -48.47
CA ALA A 238 -16.51 -10.90 -49.46
C ALA A 238 -16.46 -11.42 -50.92
N ARG A 239 -16.19 -12.72 -51.14
CA ARG A 239 -16.30 -13.43 -52.43
C ARG A 239 -17.61 -14.20 -52.54
#